data_AF-A0A1Q6K423-F1
#
_entry.id   AF-A0A1Q6K423-F1
#
_cell.length_a   1.000
_cell.length_b   1.000
_cell.length_c   1.000
_cell.angle_alpha   90.00
_cell.angle_beta   90.00
_cell.angle_gamma   90.00
#
_symmetry.space_group_name_H-M   'P 1'
#
loop_
_entity.id
_entity.type
_entity.pdbx_description
1 polymer ?
#
loop_
_entity_poly.entity_id
_entity_poly.type
_entity_poly.pdbx_seq_one_letter_code
_entity_poly.pdbx_strand_id
1 'polypeptide(L)'
;MEEKNKTGKRISNVLRYICGVFFILTGFSGMLINNILAGFFMMLFGISLLPVLYKKTKLNQIKHIQIILPIILIIIYGMSMPDVPNVTYTNIIADVDTNTSISTNIVQETKNIDITNLKFNEAEIELDINESKNITLEIEPENANIDSLEYCSSNDKVATIERTDTDIIKNKITLKINPIAEGNCEIFVKTNNGLESNRVTVKIIDNNRIEQERIKAEEQAKEEAEEQKQKQVAAESASTKKEDTSTSKTTTTTKKKNSKSTSNNSNGKTVYRTPTGKRYHYDPDCGGKNSYSTTLDAALSAGLTPCKKCAQ
;
A
#
# COMPACT_ATOMS: atom_id res chain seq x y z
N MET A 1 2.36 -9.90 -50.58
CA MET A 1 1.86 -10.61 -49.38
C MET A 1 2.46 -12.01 -49.21
N GLU A 2 3.02 -12.62 -50.26
CA GLU A 2 3.55 -14.00 -50.23
C GLU A 2 4.89 -14.15 -49.50
N GLU A 3 5.76 -13.12 -49.55
CA GLU A 3 7.06 -13.13 -48.87
C GLU A 3 6.96 -13.10 -47.34
N LYS A 4 6.07 -12.27 -46.79
CA LYS A 4 5.83 -12.19 -45.33
C LYS A 4 5.33 -13.53 -44.75
N ASN A 5 4.51 -14.26 -45.52
CA ASN A 5 3.97 -15.55 -45.11
C ASN A 5 5.04 -16.66 -45.14
N LYS A 6 5.97 -16.60 -46.11
CA LYS A 6 7.11 -17.52 -46.22
C LYS A 6 8.12 -17.33 -45.08
N THR A 7 8.36 -16.07 -44.67
CA THR A 7 9.24 -15.74 -43.54
C THR A 7 8.63 -16.15 -42.21
N GLY A 8 7.33 -15.89 -41.99
CA GLY A 8 6.62 -16.34 -40.78
C GLY A 8 6.60 -17.87 -40.62
N LYS A 9 6.42 -18.61 -41.72
CA LYS A 9 6.46 -20.08 -41.73
C LYS A 9 7.87 -20.64 -41.42
N ARG A 10 8.92 -19.94 -41.86
CA ARG A 10 10.32 -20.30 -41.54
C ARG A 10 10.63 -20.06 -40.06
N ILE A 11 10.22 -18.91 -39.51
CA ILE A 11 10.42 -18.56 -38.10
C ILE A 11 9.67 -19.54 -37.19
N SER A 12 8.42 -19.88 -37.50
CA SER A 12 7.65 -20.86 -36.72
C SER A 12 8.28 -22.26 -36.73
N ASN A 13 8.87 -22.69 -37.84
CA ASN A 13 9.55 -23.98 -37.92
C ASN A 13 10.87 -24.00 -37.13
N VAL A 14 11.62 -22.88 -37.13
CA VAL A 14 12.84 -22.73 -36.33
C VAL A 14 12.51 -22.75 -34.83
N LEU A 15 11.48 -22.02 -34.42
CA LEU A 15 11.02 -22.01 -33.02
C LEU A 15 10.58 -23.40 -32.56
N ARG A 16 9.80 -24.12 -33.38
CA ARG A 16 9.40 -25.51 -33.08
C ARG A 16 10.57 -26.46 -32.98
N TYR A 17 11.61 -26.27 -33.81
CA TYR A 17 12.83 -27.06 -33.73
C TYR A 17 13.58 -26.81 -32.42
N ILE A 18 13.75 -25.54 -32.03
CA ILE A 18 14.41 -25.15 -30.77
C ILE A 18 13.63 -25.70 -29.57
N CYS A 19 12.32 -25.51 -29.53
CA CYS A 19 11.47 -26.04 -28.48
C CYS A 19 11.51 -27.58 -28.43
N GLY A 20 11.43 -28.26 -29.58
CA GLY A 20 11.47 -29.71 -29.66
C GLY A 20 12.78 -30.29 -29.12
N VAL A 21 13.93 -29.72 -29.51
CA VAL A 21 15.24 -30.13 -28.99
C VAL A 21 15.37 -29.88 -27.48
N PHE A 22 14.88 -28.73 -27.00
CA PHE A 22 14.85 -28.43 -25.57
C PHE A 22 14.05 -29.49 -24.79
N PHE A 23 12.84 -29.83 -25.22
CA PHE A 23 12.00 -30.84 -24.56
C PHE A 23 12.59 -32.26 -24.61
N ILE A 24 13.37 -32.60 -25.64
CA ILE A 24 14.09 -33.88 -25.70
C ILE A 24 15.21 -33.92 -24.67
N LEU A 25 16.00 -32.84 -24.54
CA LEU A 25 17.09 -32.76 -23.57
C LEU A 25 16.58 -32.76 -22.13
N THR A 26 15.50 -32.02 -21.86
CA THR A 26 14.85 -32.04 -20.54
C THR A 26 14.17 -33.38 -20.26
N GLY A 27 13.57 -34.02 -21.27
CA GLY A 27 13.02 -35.38 -21.17
C GLY A 27 14.08 -36.40 -20.78
N PHE A 28 15.23 -36.41 -21.46
CA PHE A 28 16.36 -37.30 -21.15
C PHE A 28 16.91 -37.07 -19.74
N SER A 29 17.05 -35.80 -19.34
CA SER A 29 17.47 -35.45 -17.97
C SER A 29 16.42 -35.88 -16.93
N GLY A 30 15.13 -35.72 -17.25
CA GLY A 30 14.02 -36.15 -16.40
C GLY A 30 13.94 -37.66 -16.20
N MET A 31 14.36 -38.45 -17.20
CA MET A 31 14.46 -39.91 -17.08
C MET A 31 15.59 -40.35 -16.14
N LEU A 32 16.67 -39.56 -16.05
CA LEU A 32 17.83 -39.88 -15.21
C LEU A 32 17.65 -39.44 -13.75
N ILE A 33 16.91 -38.36 -13.50
CA ILE A 33 16.88 -37.68 -12.18
C ILE A 33 15.52 -37.85 -11.48
N ASN A 34 14.43 -37.90 -12.23
CA ASN A 34 13.07 -37.80 -11.68
C ASN A 34 12.28 -39.10 -11.94
N ASN A 35 11.31 -39.05 -12.85
CA ASN A 35 10.43 -40.16 -13.18
C ASN A 35 10.67 -40.56 -14.65
N ILE A 36 11.11 -41.81 -14.84
CA ILE A 36 11.38 -42.41 -16.15
C ILE A 36 10.18 -42.25 -17.09
N LEU A 37 8.96 -42.43 -16.58
CA LEU A 37 7.73 -42.31 -17.38
C LEU A 37 7.48 -40.87 -17.82
N ALA A 38 7.62 -39.90 -16.90
CA ALA A 38 7.43 -38.48 -17.22
C ALA A 38 8.50 -37.94 -18.19
N GLY A 39 9.76 -38.34 -17.98
CA GLY A 39 10.85 -38.01 -18.89
C GLY A 39 10.65 -38.61 -20.28
N PHE A 40 10.13 -39.85 -20.36
CA PHE A 40 9.77 -40.50 -21.60
C PHE A 40 8.65 -39.76 -22.35
N PHE A 41 7.59 -39.33 -21.65
CA PHE A 41 6.51 -38.54 -22.25
C PHE A 41 6.98 -37.15 -22.74
N MET A 42 7.83 -36.46 -21.97
CA MET A 42 8.44 -35.19 -22.38
C MET A 42 9.35 -35.35 -23.61
N MET A 43 10.10 -36.44 -23.68
CA MET A 43 10.90 -36.77 -24.86
C MET A 43 10.02 -37.01 -26.09
N LEU A 44 8.94 -37.81 -25.97
CA LEU A 44 7.99 -38.03 -27.07
C LEU A 44 7.30 -36.74 -27.51
N PHE A 45 6.95 -35.87 -26.57
CA PHE A 45 6.39 -34.55 -26.85
C PHE A 45 7.38 -33.68 -27.64
N GLY A 46 8.65 -33.61 -27.22
CA GLY A 46 9.70 -32.88 -27.94
C GLY A 46 9.93 -33.43 -29.36
N ILE A 47 9.92 -34.76 -29.53
CA ILE A 47 9.99 -35.43 -30.84
C ILE A 47 8.80 -35.04 -31.73
N SER A 48 7.60 -34.90 -31.16
CA SER A 48 6.40 -34.48 -31.89
C SER A 48 6.47 -33.03 -32.40
N LEU A 49 7.32 -32.17 -31.83
CA LEU A 49 7.47 -30.79 -32.31
C LEU A 49 8.43 -30.67 -33.52
N LEU A 50 9.24 -31.69 -33.77
CA LEU A 50 10.23 -31.69 -34.85
C LEU A 50 9.56 -31.86 -36.22
N PRO A 51 9.65 -30.87 -37.13
CA PRO A 51 9.06 -30.97 -38.47
C PRO A 51 9.65 -32.11 -39.31
N VAL A 52 10.88 -32.52 -38.99
CA VAL A 52 11.61 -33.62 -39.63
C VAL A 52 10.91 -34.96 -39.43
N LEU A 53 10.31 -35.19 -38.26
CA LEU A 53 9.57 -36.41 -37.94
C LEU A 53 8.50 -36.66 -39.01
N TYR A 54 7.62 -35.68 -39.21
CA TYR A 54 6.48 -35.77 -40.13
C TYR A 54 6.86 -35.92 -41.60
N LYS A 55 8.03 -35.38 -41.99
CA LYS A 55 8.56 -35.55 -43.35
C LYS A 55 9.12 -36.95 -43.55
N LYS A 56 9.80 -37.52 -42.54
CA LYS A 56 10.43 -38.85 -42.61
C LYS A 56 9.41 -39.99 -42.44
N THR A 57 8.38 -39.79 -41.61
CA THR A 57 7.33 -40.79 -41.35
C THR A 57 6.15 -40.73 -42.32
N LYS A 58 6.17 -39.80 -43.29
CA LYS A 58 5.05 -39.52 -44.22
C LYS A 58 3.72 -39.15 -43.54
N LEU A 59 3.76 -38.78 -42.25
CA LEU A 59 2.56 -38.37 -41.50
C LEU A 59 2.00 -37.03 -41.98
N ASN A 60 2.76 -36.24 -42.75
CA ASN A 60 2.33 -34.97 -43.35
C ASN A 60 1.09 -35.05 -44.26
N GLN A 61 0.60 -36.25 -44.60
CA GLN A 61 -0.63 -36.47 -45.35
C GLN A 61 -1.89 -36.14 -44.54
N ILE A 62 -1.81 -36.20 -43.21
CA ILE A 62 -2.93 -35.89 -42.32
C ILE A 62 -2.94 -34.39 -42.03
N LYS A 63 -4.04 -33.72 -42.36
CA LYS A 63 -4.23 -32.28 -42.08
C LYS A 63 -4.10 -32.02 -40.59
N HIS A 64 -3.30 -31.01 -40.22
CA HIS A 64 -3.06 -30.58 -38.83
C HIS A 64 -2.38 -31.61 -37.91
N ILE A 65 -1.83 -32.72 -38.41
CA ILE A 65 -1.18 -33.74 -37.55
C ILE A 65 -0.02 -33.19 -36.71
N GLN A 66 0.65 -32.13 -37.20
CA GLN A 66 1.74 -31.43 -36.51
C GLN A 66 1.26 -30.65 -35.27
N ILE A 67 -0.05 -30.49 -35.13
CA ILE A 67 -0.72 -29.82 -34.01
C ILE A 67 -1.50 -30.85 -33.18
N ILE A 68 -2.12 -31.84 -33.83
CA ILE A 68 -2.93 -32.86 -33.16
C ILE A 68 -2.07 -33.81 -32.33
N LEU A 69 -0.93 -34.26 -32.86
CA LEU A 69 -0.05 -35.21 -32.16
C LEU A 69 0.47 -34.67 -30.81
N PRO A 70 0.99 -33.44 -30.68
CA PRO A 70 1.41 -32.91 -29.38
C PRO A 70 0.24 -32.78 -28.39
N ILE A 71 -0.96 -32.41 -28.85
CA ILE A 71 -2.15 -32.29 -27.98
C ILE A 71 -2.56 -33.66 -27.43
N ILE A 72 -2.58 -34.70 -28.26
CA ILE A 72 -2.88 -36.06 -27.84
C ILE A 72 -1.87 -36.55 -26.79
N LEU A 73 -0.58 -36.27 -26.99
CA LEU A 73 0.46 -36.65 -26.04
C LEU A 73 0.30 -35.95 -24.68
N ILE A 74 -0.11 -34.68 -24.66
CA ILE A 74 -0.40 -33.95 -23.41
C ILE A 74 -1.60 -34.56 -22.69
N ILE A 75 -2.67 -34.91 -23.41
CA ILE A 75 -3.87 -35.51 -22.82
C ILE A 75 -3.55 -36.90 -22.23
N ILE A 76 -2.85 -37.75 -22.98
CA ILE A 76 -2.44 -39.08 -22.50
C ILE A 76 -1.52 -38.95 -21.28
N TYR A 77 -0.61 -37.99 -21.27
CA TYR A 77 0.25 -37.72 -20.13
C TYR A 77 -0.56 -37.27 -18.89
N GLY A 78 -1.52 -36.36 -19.08
CA GLY A 78 -2.41 -35.92 -18.00
C GLY A 78 -3.25 -37.05 -17.41
N MET A 79 -3.70 -38.00 -18.23
CA MET A 79 -4.42 -39.20 -17.78
C MET A 79 -3.51 -40.27 -17.17
N SER A 80 -2.21 -40.23 -17.43
CA SER A 80 -1.22 -41.19 -16.90
C SER A 80 -0.62 -40.74 -15.57
N MET A 81 -0.96 -39.53 -15.11
CA MET A 81 -0.67 -39.08 -13.76
C MET A 81 -1.61 -39.83 -12.81
N PRO A 82 -1.11 -40.62 -11.84
CA PRO A 82 -1.96 -41.05 -10.73
C PRO A 82 -2.48 -39.78 -10.03
N ASP A 83 -3.73 -39.80 -9.55
CA ASP A 83 -4.25 -38.73 -8.69
C ASP A 83 -3.30 -38.59 -7.49
N VAL A 84 -2.42 -37.60 -7.54
CA VAL A 84 -1.51 -37.27 -6.45
C VAL A 84 -2.39 -36.55 -5.43
N PRO A 85 -2.74 -37.14 -4.27
CA PRO A 85 -3.16 -36.30 -3.16
C PRO A 85 -2.01 -35.33 -2.93
N ASN A 86 -2.31 -34.04 -2.80
CA ASN A 86 -1.34 -32.96 -2.70
C ASN A 86 -0.30 -33.27 -1.60
N VAL A 87 0.84 -33.85 -1.97
CA VAL A 87 1.96 -34.11 -1.06
C VAL A 87 3.13 -33.26 -1.53
N THR A 88 3.37 -32.22 -0.74
CA THR A 88 4.46 -31.26 -0.85
C THR A 88 5.81 -31.97 -0.78
N TYR A 89 6.67 -31.72 -1.77
CA TYR A 89 8.04 -32.25 -1.81
C TYR A 89 8.89 -31.66 -0.67
N THR A 90 9.37 -32.49 0.24
CA THR A 90 10.52 -32.16 1.09
C THR A 90 11.78 -32.81 0.53
N ASN A 91 12.74 -31.98 0.12
CA ASN A 91 14.10 -32.41 -0.20
C ASN A 91 14.73 -33.07 1.02
N ILE A 92 15.01 -34.37 0.92
CA ILE A 92 15.90 -35.08 1.85
C ILE A 92 17.33 -34.80 1.37
N ILE A 93 18.09 -34.06 2.17
CA ILE A 93 19.55 -34.04 2.07
C ILE A 93 20.00 -35.43 2.52
N ALA A 94 20.45 -36.23 1.56
CA ALA A 94 21.12 -37.49 1.84
C ALA A 94 22.46 -37.18 2.51
N ASP A 95 22.58 -37.52 3.78
CA ASP A 95 23.89 -37.80 4.37
C ASP A 95 24.26 -39.24 3.98
N VAL A 96 25.45 -39.37 3.42
CA VAL A 96 26.00 -40.59 2.86
C VAL A 96 26.45 -41.49 4.01
N ASP A 97 25.89 -42.70 4.12
CA ASP A 97 26.69 -43.93 4.04
C ASP A 97 25.89 -45.26 4.13
N THR A 98 26.23 -46.14 3.18
CA THR A 98 26.11 -47.62 3.16
C THR A 98 24.74 -48.30 2.95
N ASN A 99 24.56 -48.73 1.70
CA ASN A 99 24.06 -50.05 1.25
C ASN A 99 23.19 -50.87 2.22
N THR A 100 21.88 -50.93 1.97
CA THR A 100 21.09 -52.17 1.84
C THR A 100 19.66 -51.82 1.39
N SER A 101 19.27 -52.35 0.24
CA SER A 101 17.94 -52.24 -0.34
C SER A 101 16.94 -53.11 0.42
N ILE A 102 16.09 -52.51 1.25
CA ILE A 102 14.81 -53.10 1.68
C ILE A 102 13.75 -52.01 1.58
N SER A 103 12.90 -52.12 0.57
CA SER A 103 11.68 -51.33 0.40
C SER A 103 10.69 -51.72 1.51
N THR A 104 10.72 -50.99 2.62
CA THR A 104 9.62 -50.95 3.58
C THR A 104 8.75 -49.76 3.23
N ASN A 105 7.48 -50.02 2.90
CA ASN A 105 6.44 -49.00 2.89
C ASN A 105 6.24 -48.53 4.33
N ILE A 106 7.07 -47.58 4.77
CA ILE A 106 6.81 -46.81 5.98
C ILE A 106 5.72 -45.82 5.59
N VAL A 107 4.48 -46.10 5.99
CA VAL A 107 3.46 -45.06 6.13
C VAL A 107 4.01 -44.09 7.18
N GLN A 108 4.73 -43.06 6.74
CA GLN A 108 5.08 -41.94 7.58
C GLN A 108 3.78 -41.23 7.92
N GLU A 109 3.32 -41.42 9.13
CA GLU A 109 2.40 -40.50 9.79
C GLU A 109 3.14 -39.16 9.89
N THR A 110 2.96 -38.29 8.88
CA THR A 110 3.54 -36.95 8.86
C THR A 110 2.93 -36.19 10.01
N LYS A 111 3.72 -36.04 11.08
CA LYS A 111 3.36 -35.23 12.23
C LYS A 111 3.13 -33.80 11.73
N ASN A 112 1.86 -33.41 11.61
CA ASN A 112 1.46 -32.05 11.24
C ASN A 112 1.99 -31.12 12.34
N ILE A 113 2.95 -30.25 12.00
CA ILE A 113 3.54 -29.33 12.97
C ILE A 113 2.63 -28.11 13.00
N ASP A 114 1.90 -27.96 14.11
CA ASP A 114 1.03 -26.82 14.31
C ASP A 114 1.83 -25.53 14.48
N ILE A 115 1.27 -24.43 13.99
CA ILE A 115 1.83 -23.10 14.21
C ILE A 115 1.64 -22.74 15.69
N THR A 116 2.74 -22.32 16.31
CA THR A 116 2.77 -21.90 17.72
C THR A 116 2.83 -20.39 17.88
N ASN A 117 3.35 -19.67 16.87
CA ASN A 117 3.48 -18.23 16.90
C ASN A 117 3.28 -17.61 15.51
N LEU A 118 2.62 -16.47 15.47
CA LEU A 118 2.38 -15.65 14.28
C LEU A 118 2.65 -14.18 14.62
N LYS A 119 3.52 -13.52 13.85
CA LYS A 119 3.88 -12.14 14.15
C LYS A 119 4.17 -11.32 12.91
N PHE A 120 3.52 -10.16 12.79
CA PHE A 120 3.90 -9.12 11.87
C PHE A 120 5.04 -8.28 12.42
N ASN A 121 5.96 -7.90 11.53
CA ASN A 121 7.08 -7.04 11.87
C ASN A 121 6.69 -5.58 12.11
N GLU A 122 5.53 -5.18 11.62
CA GLU A 122 4.99 -3.83 11.74
C GLU A 122 3.75 -3.83 12.62
N ALA A 123 3.51 -2.71 13.32
CA ALA A 123 2.35 -2.53 14.20
C ALA A 123 1.38 -1.46 13.68
N GLU A 124 1.89 -0.41 13.03
CA GLU A 124 1.11 0.69 12.48
C GLU A 124 1.63 1.07 11.10
N ILE A 125 0.72 1.31 10.16
CA ILE A 125 1.00 1.60 8.76
C ILE A 125 0.09 2.72 8.30
N GLU A 126 0.67 3.77 7.71
CA GLU A 126 -0.07 4.80 6.99
C GLU A 126 0.23 4.66 5.50
N LEU A 127 -0.82 4.56 4.67
CA LEU A 127 -0.73 4.35 3.23
C LEU A 127 -1.60 5.35 2.46
N ASP A 128 -1.12 5.77 1.29
CA ASP A 128 -1.99 6.42 0.31
C ASP A 128 -2.91 5.38 -0.35
N ILE A 129 -4.14 5.78 -0.67
CA ILE A 129 -5.14 4.93 -1.35
C ILE A 129 -4.64 4.39 -2.71
N ASN A 130 -3.69 5.08 -3.35
CA ASN A 130 -3.12 4.68 -4.65
C ASN A 130 -1.82 3.88 -4.52
N GLU A 131 -1.34 3.65 -3.30
CA GLU A 131 -0.12 2.90 -3.03
C GLU A 131 -0.45 1.50 -2.48
N SER A 132 0.49 0.58 -2.58
CA SER A 132 0.37 -0.72 -1.92
C SER A 132 1.68 -1.05 -1.23
N LYS A 133 1.61 -1.82 -0.15
CA LYS A 133 2.77 -2.13 0.68
C LYS A 133 2.82 -3.61 1.00
N ASN A 134 4.02 -4.17 0.88
CA ASN A 134 4.30 -5.52 1.33
C ASN A 134 4.70 -5.50 2.81
N ILE A 135 4.14 -6.43 3.57
CA ILE A 135 4.45 -6.68 4.97
C ILE A 135 4.88 -8.13 5.14
N THR A 136 5.66 -8.39 6.18
CA THR A 136 6.16 -9.74 6.48
C THR A 136 5.51 -10.29 7.74
N LEU A 137 4.95 -11.48 7.62
CA LEU A 137 4.47 -12.33 8.70
C LEU A 137 5.53 -13.39 9.00
N GLU A 138 6.00 -13.44 10.24
CA GLU A 138 6.91 -14.45 10.77
C GLU A 138 6.12 -15.56 11.47
N ILE A 139 6.53 -16.81 11.23
CA ILE A 139 5.81 -18.02 11.68
C ILE A 139 6.78 -18.91 12.45
N GLU A 140 6.36 -19.41 13.62
CA GLU A 140 7.14 -20.39 14.38
C GLU A 140 6.32 -21.65 14.71
N PRO A 141 6.90 -22.86 14.58
CA PRO A 141 8.26 -23.16 14.07
C PRO A 141 8.38 -23.07 12.53
N GLU A 142 9.60 -23.05 12.01
CA GLU A 142 9.87 -22.89 10.56
C GLU A 142 9.25 -23.97 9.67
N ASN A 143 9.03 -25.17 10.20
CA ASN A 143 8.42 -26.29 9.46
C ASN A 143 6.91 -26.42 9.73
N ALA A 144 6.26 -25.40 10.30
CA ALA A 144 4.83 -25.43 10.59
C ALA A 144 3.98 -25.43 9.32
N ASN A 145 2.80 -26.04 9.40
CA ASN A 145 1.87 -26.08 8.28
C ASN A 145 1.13 -24.74 8.12
N ILE A 146 1.30 -24.10 6.96
CA ILE A 146 0.74 -22.78 6.63
C ILE A 146 -0.53 -22.84 5.75
N ASP A 147 -1.00 -24.03 5.39
CA ASP A 147 -2.16 -24.20 4.50
C ASP A 147 -3.47 -23.74 5.16
N SER A 148 -3.47 -23.63 6.49
CA SER A 148 -4.63 -23.26 7.30
C SER A 148 -4.72 -21.76 7.65
N LEU A 149 -3.86 -20.92 7.05
CA LEU A 149 -3.83 -19.49 7.34
C LEU A 149 -4.97 -18.73 6.64
N GLU A 150 -5.67 -17.92 7.43
CA GLU A 150 -6.70 -16.99 7.00
C GLU A 150 -6.20 -15.55 7.17
N TYR A 151 -6.31 -14.76 6.10
CA TYR A 151 -5.87 -13.36 6.06
C TYR A 151 -7.08 -12.45 6.29
N CYS A 152 -7.11 -11.76 7.43
CA CYS A 152 -8.27 -11.01 7.87
C CYS A 152 -8.01 -9.51 7.87
N SER A 153 -9.05 -8.73 7.52
CA SER A 153 -9.14 -7.30 7.77
C SER A 153 -10.38 -7.02 8.60
N SER A 154 -10.29 -6.05 9.53
CA SER A 154 -11.44 -5.61 10.32
C SER A 154 -12.46 -4.85 9.47
N ASN A 155 -12.05 -4.38 8.29
CA ASN A 155 -12.91 -3.68 7.34
C ASN A 155 -12.40 -3.84 5.90
N ASP A 156 -12.89 -4.89 5.23
CA ASP A 156 -12.53 -5.23 3.83
C ASP A 156 -12.91 -4.14 2.82
N LYS A 157 -13.73 -3.15 3.20
CA LYS A 157 -14.06 -2.00 2.35
C LYS A 157 -12.98 -0.92 2.39
N VAL A 158 -12.10 -0.95 3.39
CA VAL A 158 -11.02 0.01 3.59
C VAL A 158 -9.73 -0.55 3.01
N ALA A 159 -9.28 -1.72 3.47
CA ALA A 159 -8.18 -2.46 2.86
C ALA A 159 -8.38 -3.97 2.98
N THR A 160 -7.76 -4.67 2.03
CA THR A 160 -7.60 -6.12 2.04
C THR A 160 -6.13 -6.50 2.11
N ILE A 161 -5.85 -7.72 2.54
CA ILE A 161 -4.51 -8.30 2.53
C ILE A 161 -4.52 -9.60 1.74
N GLU A 162 -3.51 -9.78 0.91
CA GLU A 162 -3.36 -10.98 0.09
C GLU A 162 -1.92 -11.50 0.17
N ARG A 163 -1.77 -12.81 0.04
CA ARG A 163 -0.46 -13.44 -0.01
C ARG A 163 0.19 -13.22 -1.38
N THR A 164 1.42 -12.75 -1.39
CA THR A 164 2.20 -12.49 -2.62
C THR A 164 3.52 -13.25 -2.68
N ASP A 165 3.70 -14.27 -1.83
CA ASP A 165 4.93 -15.06 -1.81
C ASP A 165 5.26 -15.64 -3.19
N THR A 166 6.41 -15.22 -3.71
CA THR A 166 7.10 -15.86 -4.83
C THR A 166 8.29 -16.71 -4.37
N ASP A 167 8.84 -16.42 -3.18
CA ASP A 167 10.06 -17.04 -2.66
C ASP A 167 9.78 -17.84 -1.38
N ILE A 168 10.24 -19.10 -1.35
CA ILE A 168 9.99 -20.06 -0.28
C ILE A 168 10.96 -19.81 0.88
N ILE A 169 10.76 -18.73 1.64
CA ILE A 169 11.37 -18.58 2.96
C ILE A 169 10.42 -19.27 3.94
N LYS A 170 10.80 -20.46 4.42
CA LYS A 170 9.90 -21.40 5.13
C LYS A 170 9.14 -20.81 6.33
N ASN A 171 9.69 -19.78 6.99
CA ASN A 171 9.07 -19.14 8.16
C ASN A 171 8.62 -17.70 7.95
N LYS A 172 8.68 -17.16 6.73
CA LYS A 172 8.27 -15.78 6.44
C LYS A 172 7.33 -15.73 5.25
N ILE A 173 6.15 -15.16 5.47
CA ILE A 173 5.14 -14.92 4.45
C ILE A 173 5.08 -13.42 4.16
N THR A 174 5.20 -13.08 2.89
CA THR A 174 5.00 -11.73 2.36
C THR A 174 3.55 -11.56 1.97
N LEU A 175 2.89 -10.59 2.60
CA LEU A 175 1.53 -10.19 2.31
C LEU A 175 1.55 -8.79 1.71
N LYS A 176 0.69 -8.55 0.74
CA LYS A 176 0.45 -7.24 0.17
C LYS A 176 -0.83 -6.65 0.73
N ILE A 177 -0.74 -5.42 1.22
CA ILE A 177 -1.90 -4.61 1.60
C ILE A 177 -2.39 -3.90 0.35
N ASN A 178 -3.67 -4.08 0.03
CA ASN A 178 -4.36 -3.42 -1.07
C ASN A 178 -5.39 -2.44 -0.51
N PRO A 179 -5.11 -1.12 -0.54
CA PRO A 179 -6.09 -0.09 -0.20
C PRO A 179 -7.28 -0.06 -1.17
N ILE A 180 -8.45 0.26 -0.63
CA ILE A 180 -9.72 0.32 -1.37
C ILE A 180 -10.43 1.65 -1.11
N ALA A 181 -10.47 2.10 0.15
CA ALA A 181 -11.11 3.35 0.54
C ALA A 181 -10.40 3.98 1.74
N GLU A 182 -10.56 5.29 1.90
CA GLU A 182 -10.07 6.01 3.08
C GLU A 182 -10.70 5.49 4.37
N GLY A 183 -9.88 5.42 5.41
CA GLY A 183 -10.34 5.00 6.73
C GLY A 183 -9.25 4.28 7.51
N ASN A 184 -9.66 3.69 8.63
CA ASN A 184 -8.81 2.89 9.49
C ASN A 184 -9.33 1.46 9.52
N CYS A 185 -8.43 0.49 9.45
CA CYS A 185 -8.72 -0.92 9.68
C CYS A 185 -7.56 -1.62 10.38
N GLU A 186 -7.83 -2.78 10.95
CA GLU A 186 -6.81 -3.67 11.51
C GLU A 186 -6.68 -4.90 10.63
N ILE A 187 -5.45 -5.30 10.36
CA ILE A 187 -5.17 -6.55 9.63
C ILE A 187 -4.49 -7.55 10.57
N PHE A 188 -4.86 -8.82 10.42
CA PHE A 188 -4.32 -9.91 11.23
C PHE A 188 -4.43 -11.23 10.48
N VAL A 189 -3.71 -12.25 10.93
CA VAL A 189 -3.76 -13.59 10.37
C VAL A 189 -4.22 -14.56 11.43
N LYS A 190 -5.08 -15.49 11.04
CA LYS A 190 -5.66 -16.49 11.92
C LYS A 190 -5.40 -17.89 11.41
N THR A 191 -5.19 -18.83 12.32
CA THR A 191 -5.14 -20.27 12.03
C THR A 191 -6.50 -20.93 12.26
N ASN A 192 -6.73 -22.09 11.65
CA ASN A 192 -7.89 -22.94 11.94
C ASN A 192 -8.04 -23.30 13.44
N ASN A 193 -6.93 -23.39 14.17
CA ASN A 193 -6.90 -23.70 15.60
C ASN A 193 -7.19 -22.47 16.48
N GLY A 194 -7.45 -21.30 15.88
CA GLY A 194 -7.83 -20.07 16.58
C GLY A 194 -6.67 -19.22 17.09
N LEU A 195 -5.41 -19.60 16.83
CA LEU A 195 -4.25 -18.73 17.06
C LEU A 195 -4.31 -17.54 16.10
N GLU A 196 -4.17 -16.33 16.64
CA GLU A 196 -4.13 -15.07 15.87
C GLU A 196 -2.72 -14.44 15.95
N SER A 197 -2.32 -13.74 14.89
CA SER A 197 -1.16 -12.85 14.91
C SER A 197 -1.44 -11.60 15.76
N ASN A 198 -0.41 -10.77 15.96
CA ASN A 198 -0.67 -9.38 16.34
C ASN A 198 -1.48 -8.66 15.26
N ARG A 199 -2.20 -7.64 15.68
CA ARG A 199 -2.98 -6.75 14.81
C ARG A 199 -2.09 -5.62 14.33
N VAL A 200 -2.21 -5.28 13.05
CA VAL A 200 -1.53 -4.12 12.45
C VAL A 200 -2.57 -3.08 12.11
N THR A 201 -2.44 -1.88 12.68
CA THR A 201 -3.33 -0.76 12.39
C THR A 201 -2.94 -0.15 11.05
N VAL A 202 -3.86 -0.13 10.10
CA VAL A 202 -3.67 0.46 8.77
C VAL A 202 -4.56 1.68 8.64
N LYS A 203 -3.95 2.83 8.37
CA LYS A 203 -4.62 4.10 8.08
C LYS A 203 -4.43 4.44 6.60
N ILE A 204 -5.54 4.56 5.89
CA ILE A 204 -5.57 4.83 4.46
C ILE A 204 -6.04 6.25 4.25
N ILE A 205 -5.25 7.00 3.48
CA ILE A 205 -5.44 8.41 3.23
C ILE A 205 -5.47 8.65 1.72
N ASP A 206 -6.32 9.57 1.26
CA ASP A 206 -6.22 10.10 -0.10
C ASP A 206 -5.47 11.44 -0.06
N ASN A 207 -4.17 11.40 -0.34
CA ASN A 207 -3.37 12.62 -0.33
C ASN A 207 -3.82 13.59 -1.44
N ASN A 208 -4.39 13.09 -2.54
CA ASN A 208 -4.89 13.95 -3.60
C ASN A 208 -6.14 14.72 -3.14
N ARG A 209 -7.07 14.05 -2.44
CA ARG A 209 -8.24 14.73 -1.86
C ARG A 209 -7.82 15.80 -0.84
N ILE A 210 -6.90 15.45 0.06
CA ILE A 210 -6.40 16.39 1.08
C ILE A 210 -5.74 17.61 0.42
N GLU A 211 -4.92 17.40 -0.61
CA GLU A 211 -4.27 18.50 -1.31
C GLU A 211 -5.28 19.37 -2.06
N GLN A 212 -6.26 18.78 -2.74
CA GLN A 212 -7.32 19.51 -3.43
C GLN A 212 -8.17 20.36 -2.47
N GLU A 213 -8.51 19.82 -1.30
CA GLU A 213 -9.23 20.56 -0.26
C GLU A 213 -8.41 21.73 0.28
N ARG A 214 -7.09 21.54 0.46
CA ARG A 214 -6.18 22.61 0.89
C ARG A 214 -6.11 23.74 -0.14
N ILE A 215 -5.98 23.40 -1.42
CA ILE A 215 -5.93 24.38 -2.52
C ILE A 215 -7.26 25.17 -2.57
N LYS A 216 -8.40 24.48 -2.52
CA LYS A 216 -9.72 25.13 -2.52
C LYS A 216 -9.91 26.06 -1.32
N ALA A 217 -9.49 25.63 -0.13
CA ALA A 217 -9.58 26.46 1.07
C ALA A 217 -8.65 27.68 0.99
N GLU A 218 -7.46 27.55 0.41
CA GLU A 218 -6.55 28.67 0.18
C GLU A 218 -7.10 29.66 -0.86
N GLU A 219 -7.67 29.17 -1.95
CA GLU A 219 -8.32 29.99 -2.98
C GLU A 219 -9.52 30.76 -2.39
N GLN A 220 -10.40 30.07 -1.65
CA GLN A 220 -11.53 30.71 -0.96
C GLN A 220 -11.05 31.78 0.03
N ALA A 221 -10.01 31.49 0.82
CA ALA A 221 -9.46 32.48 1.75
C ALA A 221 -8.85 33.70 1.03
N LYS A 222 -8.26 33.52 -0.16
CA LYS A 222 -7.74 34.63 -0.99
C LYS A 222 -8.87 35.46 -1.56
N GLU A 223 -9.92 34.83 -2.10
CA GLU A 223 -11.10 35.53 -2.64
C GLU A 223 -11.82 36.33 -1.55
N GLU A 224 -12.06 35.73 -0.37
CA GLU A 224 -12.66 36.43 0.77
C GLU A 224 -11.80 37.60 1.25
N ALA A 225 -10.48 37.43 1.30
CA ALA A 225 -9.57 38.51 1.67
C ALA A 225 -9.55 39.65 0.65
N GLU A 226 -9.67 39.35 -0.65
CA GLU A 226 -9.77 40.36 -1.70
C GLU A 226 -11.12 41.09 -1.65
N GLU A 227 -12.22 40.36 -1.46
CA GLU A 227 -13.56 40.96 -1.31
C GLU A 227 -13.64 41.87 -0.08
N GLN A 228 -13.02 41.47 1.04
CA GLN A 228 -12.93 42.32 2.24
C GLN A 228 -12.11 43.58 1.98
N LYS A 229 -10.99 43.50 1.25
CA LYS A 229 -10.20 44.67 0.85
C LYS A 229 -11.02 45.62 -0.03
N GLN A 230 -11.75 45.10 -1.01
CA GLN A 230 -12.60 45.92 -1.89
C GLN A 230 -13.75 46.60 -1.10
N LYS A 231 -14.39 45.90 -0.16
CA LYS A 231 -15.42 46.46 0.72
C LYS A 231 -14.86 47.55 1.66
N GLN A 232 -13.65 47.40 2.17
CA GLN A 232 -13.00 48.42 3.00
C GLN A 232 -12.68 49.69 2.20
N VAL A 233 -12.14 49.55 0.98
CA VAL A 233 -11.86 50.69 0.09
C VAL A 233 -13.15 51.43 -0.32
N ALA A 234 -14.25 50.70 -0.54
CA ALA A 234 -15.57 51.28 -0.81
C ALA A 234 -16.19 51.99 0.41
N ALA A 235 -15.95 51.49 1.62
CA ALA A 235 -16.43 52.12 2.86
C ALA A 235 -15.65 53.40 3.21
N GLU A 236 -14.33 53.44 2.98
CA GLU A 236 -13.52 54.64 3.19
C GLU A 236 -13.87 55.76 2.19
N SER A 237 -14.15 55.42 0.93
CA SER A 237 -14.52 56.39 -0.11
C SER A 237 -15.94 56.99 0.07
N ALA A 238 -16.81 56.39 0.89
CA ALA A 238 -18.10 56.95 1.28
C ALA A 238 -18.04 57.96 2.44
N SER A 239 -16.89 58.06 3.14
CA SER A 239 -16.71 58.92 4.32
C SER A 239 -16.09 60.30 4.04
N THR A 240 -15.70 60.62 2.79
CA THR A 240 -15.07 61.90 2.40
C THR A 240 -15.98 62.84 1.59
N LYS A 241 -17.25 62.97 2.01
CA LYS A 241 -18.10 64.12 1.63
C LYS A 241 -18.98 64.57 2.79
N LYS A 242 -18.36 65.26 3.76
CA LYS A 242 -18.93 66.34 4.59
C LYS A 242 -17.88 66.76 5.61
N GLU A 243 -17.12 67.81 5.28
CA GLU A 243 -16.87 68.96 6.16
C GLU A 243 -15.84 69.86 5.49
N ASP A 244 -16.34 70.95 4.91
CA ASP A 244 -15.56 72.16 4.70
C ASP A 244 -16.12 73.21 5.66
N THR A 245 -15.22 73.95 6.31
CA THR A 245 -15.41 75.18 7.10
C THR A 245 -15.63 75.02 8.62
N SER A 246 -14.57 75.20 9.41
CA SER A 246 -14.34 76.44 10.18
C SER A 246 -13.15 76.36 11.16
N THR A 247 -12.33 77.41 11.08
CA THR A 247 -11.21 77.78 11.95
C THR A 247 -11.64 78.13 13.38
N SER A 248 -10.92 77.65 14.42
CA SER A 248 -10.38 78.47 15.54
C SER A 248 -9.98 77.63 16.79
N LYS A 249 -8.67 77.56 17.03
CA LYS A 249 -7.94 77.85 18.31
C LYS A 249 -8.46 77.33 19.68
N THR A 250 -7.52 76.70 20.42
CA THR A 250 -7.17 76.92 21.87
C THR A 250 -7.31 75.70 22.83
N THR A 251 -6.15 75.13 23.20
CA THR A 251 -5.63 74.89 24.58
C THR A 251 -6.27 73.83 25.50
N THR A 252 -5.43 72.82 25.87
CA THR A 252 -5.23 72.12 27.18
C THR A 252 -6.48 71.77 28.03
N THR A 253 -6.68 70.59 28.64
CA THR A 253 -5.92 70.01 29.76
C THR A 253 -6.59 68.69 30.21
N THR A 254 -5.77 67.74 30.65
CA THR A 254 -5.97 66.56 31.54
C THR A 254 -7.29 66.18 32.24
N LYS A 255 -7.45 64.84 32.32
CA LYS A 255 -7.74 63.95 33.48
C LYS A 255 -9.16 63.35 33.62
N LYS A 256 -9.16 62.00 33.60
CA LYS A 256 -9.82 61.01 34.50
C LYS A 256 -11.32 61.22 34.78
N LYS A 257 -12.20 60.22 34.70
CA LYS A 257 -12.10 58.83 35.15
C LYS A 257 -13.40 58.09 34.79
N ASN A 258 -13.27 56.77 34.67
CA ASN A 258 -14.27 55.72 34.97
C ASN A 258 -15.59 55.69 34.19
N SER A 259 -15.67 54.76 33.25
CA SER A 259 -16.91 53.99 33.02
C SER A 259 -16.73 52.57 33.54
N LYS A 260 -17.70 52.14 34.35
CA LYS A 260 -17.92 50.75 34.76
C LYS A 260 -19.09 50.24 33.92
N SER A 261 -18.88 49.18 33.16
CA SER A 261 -19.87 48.11 32.99
C SER A 261 -19.32 46.97 32.13
N THR A 262 -19.43 45.79 32.71
CA THR A 262 -19.12 44.48 32.18
C THR A 262 -20.29 43.99 31.34
N SER A 263 -20.06 43.56 30.10
CA SER A 263 -20.82 42.45 29.50
C SER A 263 -20.07 41.86 28.30
N ASN A 264 -20.28 40.57 28.12
CA ASN A 264 -19.54 39.64 27.28
C ASN A 264 -19.75 39.89 25.77
N ASN A 265 -18.66 40.06 25.02
CA ASN A 265 -18.51 39.52 23.67
C ASN A 265 -17.01 39.53 23.29
N SER A 266 -16.38 38.36 23.16
CA SER A 266 -14.92 38.23 23.05
C SER A 266 -14.33 38.53 21.67
N ASN A 267 -15.16 38.74 20.64
CA ASN A 267 -14.69 38.77 19.25
C ASN A 267 -14.29 40.17 18.73
N GLY A 268 -13.94 41.11 19.63
CA GLY A 268 -13.56 42.46 19.23
C GLY A 268 -12.70 43.24 20.23
N LYS A 269 -12.19 42.58 21.29
CA LYS A 269 -11.43 43.29 22.33
C LYS A 269 -9.96 43.44 21.90
N THR A 270 -9.54 44.68 21.67
CA THR A 270 -8.13 45.02 21.44
C THR A 270 -7.31 44.78 22.71
N VAL A 271 -6.23 44.04 22.56
CA VAL A 271 -5.23 43.77 23.60
C VAL A 271 -3.85 44.15 23.10
N TYR A 272 -2.88 44.26 23.98
CA TYR A 272 -1.51 44.65 23.67
C TYR A 272 -0.53 43.54 24.01
N ARG A 273 0.47 43.35 23.15
CA ARG A 273 1.52 42.32 23.27
C ARG A 273 2.88 42.91 22.93
N THR A 274 3.94 42.45 23.59
CA THR A 274 5.33 42.68 23.17
C THR A 274 5.84 41.55 22.28
N PRO A 275 6.76 41.81 21.32
CA PRO A 275 7.31 40.80 20.41
C PRO A 275 7.81 39.51 21.07
N THR A 276 8.40 39.61 22.27
CA THR A 276 8.99 38.48 23.01
C THR A 276 8.22 38.10 24.29
N GLY A 277 7.04 38.71 24.52
CA GLY A 277 6.31 38.58 25.78
C GLY A 277 5.46 37.32 25.87
N LYS A 278 5.36 36.74 27.08
CA LYS A 278 4.47 35.59 27.38
C LYS A 278 3.07 36.00 27.87
N ARG A 279 2.78 37.31 27.88
CA ARG A 279 1.55 37.87 28.46
C ARG A 279 0.91 38.92 27.57
N TYR A 280 -0.43 38.96 27.57
CA TYR A 280 -1.21 40.04 26.95
C TYR A 280 -1.65 41.06 28.00
N HIS A 281 -1.91 42.28 27.54
CA HIS A 281 -2.21 43.45 28.37
C HIS A 281 -3.46 44.17 27.84
N TYR A 282 -4.32 44.71 28.71
CA TYR A 282 -5.38 45.65 28.26
C TYR A 282 -4.92 47.11 28.23
N ASP A 283 -3.85 47.41 28.97
CA ASP A 283 -3.25 48.75 29.04
C ASP A 283 -2.00 48.80 28.14
N PRO A 284 -1.93 49.75 27.17
CA PRO A 284 -0.77 49.91 26.28
C PRO A 284 0.53 50.20 27.04
N ASP A 285 0.46 50.91 28.17
CA ASP A 285 1.63 51.33 28.94
C ASP A 285 2.14 50.22 29.88
N CYS A 286 1.35 49.15 30.08
CA CYS A 286 1.72 48.06 30.97
C CYS A 286 2.69 47.04 30.31
N GLY A 287 2.66 46.92 28.97
CA GLY A 287 3.50 45.98 28.21
C GLY A 287 4.95 46.44 28.01
N GLY A 288 5.24 47.72 28.25
CA GLY A 288 6.54 48.32 27.95
C GLY A 288 6.60 48.94 26.55
N LYS A 289 7.72 49.63 26.26
CA LYS A 289 7.85 50.57 25.12
C LYS A 289 7.64 49.98 23.71
N ASN A 290 7.72 48.66 23.56
CA ASN A 290 7.58 47.95 22.27
C ASN A 290 6.26 47.16 22.18
N SER A 291 5.24 47.56 22.94
CA SER A 291 3.93 46.91 22.92
C SER A 291 3.12 47.37 21.71
N TYR A 292 2.49 46.43 21.00
CA TYR A 292 1.59 46.71 19.87
C TYR A 292 0.22 46.07 20.08
N SER A 293 -0.81 46.63 19.44
CA SER A 293 -2.19 46.13 19.54
C SER A 293 -2.43 44.89 18.69
N THR A 294 -3.19 43.94 19.23
CA THR A 294 -3.66 42.70 18.58
C THR A 294 -5.06 42.34 19.11
N THR A 295 -5.68 41.28 18.60
CA THR A 295 -6.97 40.80 19.11
C THR A 295 -6.77 39.82 20.26
N LEU A 296 -7.75 39.72 21.16
CA LEU A 296 -7.71 38.77 22.27
C LEU A 296 -7.52 37.33 21.77
N ASP A 297 -8.21 36.93 20.70
CA ASP A 297 -8.11 35.59 20.11
C ASP A 297 -6.71 35.31 19.58
N ALA A 298 -6.11 36.25 18.84
CA ALA A 298 -4.73 36.10 18.35
C ALA A 298 -3.71 36.02 19.49
N ALA A 299 -3.98 36.64 20.64
CA ALA A 299 -3.13 36.51 21.82
C ALA A 299 -3.28 35.14 22.49
N LEU A 300 -4.50 34.63 22.61
CA LEU A 300 -4.77 33.31 23.21
C LEU A 300 -4.24 32.17 22.32
N SER A 301 -4.46 32.24 21.00
CA SER A 301 -3.92 31.27 20.03
C SER A 301 -2.38 31.27 19.99
N ALA A 302 -1.74 32.40 20.29
CA ALA A 302 -0.29 32.48 20.43
C ALA A 302 0.23 32.02 21.82
N GLY A 303 -0.64 31.46 22.67
CA GLY A 303 -0.28 30.90 23.97
C GLY A 303 0.04 31.96 25.05
N LEU A 304 -0.40 33.20 24.87
CA LEU A 304 -0.16 34.25 25.86
C LEU A 304 -1.13 34.15 27.04
N THR A 305 -0.60 34.36 28.23
CA THR A 305 -1.37 34.38 29.48
C THR A 305 -1.78 35.81 29.88
N PRO A 306 -2.82 36.01 30.69
CA PRO A 306 -3.17 37.35 31.17
C PRO A 306 -2.07 37.98 32.01
N CYS A 307 -1.83 39.28 31.82
CA CYS A 307 -0.99 40.06 32.71
C CYS A 307 -1.67 40.27 34.08
N LYS A 308 -0.97 39.90 35.15
CA LYS A 308 -1.43 40.07 36.54
C LYS A 308 -1.73 41.52 36.96
N LYS A 309 -1.22 42.51 36.23
CA LYS A 309 -1.36 43.94 36.57
C LYS A 309 -2.54 44.61 35.87
N CYS A 310 -2.87 44.19 34.65
CA CYS A 310 -3.82 44.91 33.80
C CYS A 310 -4.83 44.03 33.05
N ALA A 311 -4.72 42.71 33.16
CA ALA A 311 -5.58 41.75 32.45
C ALA A 311 -6.03 40.58 33.34
N GLN A 312 -6.04 40.78 34.66
CA GLN A 312 -6.49 39.82 35.66
C GLN A 312 -7.64 40.41 36.48
#